data_AF-A0A453FZD5-F1
#
_entry.id   AF-A0A453FZD5-F1
#
_cell.length_a   1.000
_cell.length_b   1.000
_cell.length_c   1.000
_cell.angle_alpha   90.00
_cell.angle_beta   90.00
_cell.angle_gamma   90.00
#
_symmetry.space_group_name_H-M   'P 1'
#
loop_
_entity.id
_entity.type
_entity.pdbx_description
1 polymer ?
#
loop_
_entity_poly.entity_id
_entity_poly.type
_entity_poly.pdbx_seq_one_letter_code
_entity_poly.pdbx_strand_id
1 'polypeptide(L)'
;FRDRSYWGLLENPPKGLEISIVQAELSDRWHPEDVQRLEALSRRGSRPDAGKVSLHVLPNSGHWVHVDNPKGLLEIMAPNFLSTVQN
;
A
#
# COMPACT_ATOMS: atom_id res chain seq x y z
N PHE A 1 -14.11 23.93 -1.99
CA PHE A 1 -13.08 23.22 -1.21
C PHE A 1 -12.70 21.96 -1.96
N ARG A 2 -11.40 21.74 -2.22
CA ARG A 2 -10.93 20.51 -2.88
C ARG A 2 -10.81 19.45 -1.80
N ASP A 3 -11.49 18.32 -1.98
CA ASP A 3 -11.23 17.15 -1.15
C ASP A 3 -9.77 16.74 -1.33
N ARG A 4 -9.05 16.58 -0.21
CA ARG A 4 -7.63 16.19 -0.17
C ARG A 4 -7.45 14.75 0.30
N SER A 5 -8.55 14.00 0.42
CA SER A 5 -8.53 12.60 0.78
C SER A 5 -8.34 11.71 -0.44
N TYR A 6 -7.45 10.72 -0.32
CA TYR A 6 -7.33 9.63 -1.28
C TYR A 6 -8.20 8.42 -0.94
N TRP A 7 -9.03 8.48 0.11
CA TRP A 7 -9.86 7.33 0.51
C TRP A 7 -10.78 6.85 -0.60
N GLY A 8 -11.40 7.76 -1.36
CA GLY A 8 -12.24 7.38 -2.50
C GLY A 8 -11.50 6.54 -3.54
N LEU A 9 -10.21 6.85 -3.79
CA LEU A 9 -9.34 6.08 -4.69
C LEU A 9 -8.99 4.72 -4.10
N LEU A 10 -8.64 4.66 -2.80
CA LEU A 10 -8.28 3.40 -2.13
C LEU A 10 -9.46 2.45 -2.01
N GLU A 11 -10.68 2.97 -1.85
CA GLU A 11 -11.91 2.17 -1.73
C GLU A 11 -12.43 1.68 -3.08
N ASN A 12 -12.18 2.46 -4.13
CA ASN A 12 -12.64 2.20 -5.49
C ASN A 12 -11.50 2.40 -6.50
N PRO A 13 -10.42 1.62 -6.43
CA PRO A 13 -9.32 1.74 -7.37
C PRO A 13 -9.81 1.36 -8.78
N PRO A 14 -9.50 2.15 -9.83
CA PRO A 14 -9.85 1.82 -11.20
C PRO A 14 -9.29 0.46 -11.65
N LYS A 15 -9.99 -0.20 -12.57
CA LYS A 15 -9.52 -1.46 -13.17
C LYS A 15 -8.10 -1.31 -13.70
N GLY A 16 -7.25 -2.30 -13.38
CA GLY A 16 -5.85 -2.33 -13.80
C GLY A 16 -4.90 -1.46 -12.98
N LEU A 17 -5.40 -0.73 -11.97
CA LEU A 17 -4.54 -0.01 -11.02
C LEU A 17 -4.25 -0.88 -9.80
N GLU A 18 -2.98 -1.07 -9.51
CA GLU A 18 -2.50 -1.67 -8.26
C GLU A 18 -1.87 -0.60 -7.38
N ILE A 19 -2.29 -0.55 -6.11
CA ILE A 19 -1.79 0.39 -5.11
C ILE A 19 -1.20 -0.41 -3.96
N SER A 20 0.13 -0.36 -3.80
CA SER A 20 0.81 -0.92 -2.63
C SER A 20 1.04 0.16 -1.58
N ILE A 21 0.45 -0.03 -0.40
CA ILE A 21 0.70 0.79 0.79
C ILE A 21 1.77 0.10 1.63
N VAL A 22 2.84 0.83 1.97
CA VAL A 22 3.90 0.33 2.86
C VAL A 22 3.80 1.08 4.19
N GLN A 23 3.50 0.34 5.25
CA GLN A 23 3.41 0.83 6.61
C GLN A 23 4.69 0.43 7.36
N ALA A 24 5.35 1.41 7.97
CA ALA A 24 6.42 1.14 8.92
C ALA A 24 5.85 0.52 10.21
N GLU A 25 6.44 -0.59 10.65
CA GLU A 25 6.01 -1.32 11.85
C GLU A 25 6.04 -0.46 13.13
N LEU A 26 7.02 0.44 13.25
CA LEU A 26 7.24 1.27 14.43
C LEU A 26 6.72 2.71 14.24
N SER A 27 5.87 2.94 13.24
CA SER A 27 5.33 4.28 12.96
C SER A 27 4.22 4.66 13.93
N ASP A 28 4.36 5.83 14.55
CA ASP A 28 3.37 6.45 15.45
C ASP A 28 2.37 7.37 14.71
N ARG A 29 2.47 7.48 13.37
CA ARG A 29 1.72 8.46 12.57
C ARG A 29 0.34 8.00 12.11
N TRP A 30 0.00 6.74 12.31
CA TRP A 30 -1.24 6.16 11.81
C TRP A 30 -2.29 6.11 12.91
N HIS A 31 -3.49 6.62 12.62
CA HIS A 31 -4.63 6.33 13.48
C HIS A 31 -5.00 4.84 13.36
N PRO A 32 -5.31 4.15 14.46
CA PRO A 32 -5.68 2.73 14.42
C PRO A 32 -6.84 2.42 13.47
N GLU A 33 -7.79 3.35 13.35
CA GLU A 33 -8.94 3.24 12.44
C GLU A 33 -8.52 3.21 10.96
N ASP A 34 -7.53 4.03 10.58
CA ASP A 34 -7.00 4.06 9.21
C ASP A 34 -6.28 2.75 8.87
N VAL A 35 -5.54 2.19 9.82
CA VAL A 35 -4.85 0.88 9.66
C VAL A 35 -5.88 -0.23 9.47
N GLN A 36 -6.90 -0.30 10.33
CA GLN A 36 -7.97 -1.28 10.21
C GLN A 36 -8.71 -1.17 8.88
N ARG A 37 -8.96 0.06 8.41
CA ARG A 37 -9.59 0.30 7.10
C ARG A 37 -8.71 -0.18 5.94
N LEU A 38 -7.40 0.08 5.98
CA LEU A 38 -6.46 -0.42 4.98
C LEU A 38 -6.35 -1.95 4.97
N GLU A 39 -6.32 -2.58 6.15
CA GLU A 39 -6.35 -4.04 6.24
C GLU A 39 -7.66 -4.63 5.69
N ALA A 40 -8.81 -4.00 5.96
CA ALA A 40 -10.07 -4.43 5.39
C ALA A 40 -10.08 -4.29 3.86
N LEU A 41 -9.45 -3.24 3.31
CA LEU A 41 -9.29 -3.05 1.88
C LEU A 41 -8.38 -4.11 1.25
N SER A 42 -7.25 -4.42 1.87
CA SER A 42 -6.29 -5.40 1.33
C SER A 42 -6.85 -6.83 1.28
N ARG A 43 -7.83 -7.14 2.14
CA ARG A 43 -8.53 -8.44 2.16
C ARG A 43 -9.62 -8.58 1.09
N ARG A 44 -10.01 -7.52 0.36
CA ARG A 44 -11.12 -7.56 -0.62
C ARG A 44 -10.85 -8.46 -1.83
N GLY A 45 -9.62 -8.97 -2.01
CA GLY A 45 -9.24 -9.84 -3.12
C GLY A 45 -9.25 -9.12 -4.47
N SER A 46 -8.80 -9.79 -5.51
CA SER A 46 -8.83 -9.25 -6.88
C SER A 46 -10.25 -9.33 -7.44
N ARG A 47 -10.80 -8.19 -7.89
CA ARG A 47 -12.08 -8.12 -8.62
C ARG A 47 -11.80 -7.91 -10.11
N PRO A 48 -12.50 -8.58 -11.04
CA PRO A 48 -12.25 -8.46 -12.48
C PRO A 48 -12.43 -7.04 -13.06
N ASP A 49 -13.24 -6.22 -12.39
CA ASP A 49 -13.68 -4.90 -12.80
C ASP A 49 -13.11 -3.77 -11.91
N ALA A 50 -12.26 -4.08 -10.94
CA ALA A 50 -11.67 -3.11 -10.03
C ALA A 50 -10.16 -3.30 -9.92
N GLY A 51 -9.46 -2.24 -9.53
CA GLY A 51 -8.08 -2.31 -9.11
C GLY A 51 -7.92 -3.01 -7.76
N LYS A 52 -6.69 -3.03 -7.26
CA LYS A 52 -6.34 -3.68 -5.99
C LYS A 52 -5.54 -2.76 -5.09
N VAL A 53 -5.82 -2.84 -3.79
CA VAL A 53 -4.97 -2.25 -2.75
C VAL A 53 -4.29 -3.38 -1.98
N SER A 54 -2.99 -3.28 -1.77
CA SER A 54 -2.21 -4.18 -0.91
C SER A 54 -1.63 -3.39 0.25
N LEU A 55 -1.56 -4.00 1.43
CA LEU A 55 -0.91 -3.42 2.61
C LEU A 55 0.29 -4.29 2.98
N HIS A 56 1.46 -3.67 3.10
CA HIS A 56 2.71 -4.30 3.50
C HIS A 56 3.20 -3.64 4.78
N VAL A 57 3.52 -4.44 5.79
CA VAL A 57 4.22 -3.94 6.98
C VAL A 57 5.72 -4.13 6.77
N LEU A 58 6.49 -3.05 6.86
CA LEU A 58 7.95 -3.08 6.77
C LEU A 58 8.54 -3.26 8.17
N PRO A 59 9.09 -4.43 8.51
CA PRO A 59 9.58 -4.71 9.85
C PRO A 59 10.78 -3.83 10.21
N ASN A 60 10.95 -3.56 11.50
CA ASN A 60 12.06 -2.80 12.06
C ASN A 60 12.26 -1.42 11.39
N SER A 61 11.16 -0.75 11.00
CA SER A 61 11.22 0.57 10.36
C SER A 61 10.33 1.58 11.05
N GLY A 62 10.80 2.83 11.12
CA GLY A 62 10.09 3.99 11.64
C GLY A 62 9.69 4.95 10.52
N HIS A 63 9.75 6.25 10.78
CA HIS A 63 9.23 7.25 9.82
C HIS A 63 9.97 7.25 8.47
N TRP A 64 11.26 6.92 8.45
CA TRP A 64 12.10 7.02 7.27
C TRP A 64 12.38 5.63 6.69
N VAL A 65 11.34 5.00 6.14
CA VAL A 65 11.36 3.60 5.65
C VAL A 65 12.55 3.22 4.77
N HIS A 66 12.99 4.14 3.90
CA HIS A 66 14.11 3.91 2.99
C HIS A 66 15.48 3.99 3.67
N VAL A 67 15.58 4.65 4.83
CA VAL A 67 16.78 4.69 5.67
C VAL A 67 16.78 3.53 6.65
N ASP A 68 15.63 3.29 7.28
CA ASP A 68 15.51 2.33 8.39
C ASP A 68 15.60 0.87 7.90
N ASN A 69 14.96 0.53 6.78
CA ASN A 69 15.02 -0.81 6.18
C ASN A 69 15.01 -0.76 4.63
N PRO A 70 16.10 -0.27 4.00
CA PRO A 70 16.18 -0.15 2.53
C PRO A 70 16.04 -1.49 1.80
N LYS A 71 16.57 -2.58 2.37
CA LYS A 71 16.51 -3.91 1.75
C LYS A 71 15.10 -4.47 1.75
N GLY A 72 14.41 -4.46 2.90
CA GLY A 72 13.02 -4.91 2.99
C GLY A 72 12.08 -4.05 2.16
N LEU A 73 12.32 -2.74 2.07
CA LEU A 73 11.56 -1.86 1.19
C LEU A 73 11.74 -2.25 -0.28
N LEU A 74 12.96 -2.53 -0.72
CA LEU A 74 13.24 -2.98 -2.07
C LEU A 74 12.57 -4.33 -2.37
N GLU A 75 12.60 -5.28 -1.44
CA GLU A 75 11.92 -6.58 -1.58
C GLU A 75 10.41 -6.43 -1.78
N ILE A 76 9.78 -5.48 -1.07
CA ILE A 76 8.35 -5.16 -1.26
C ILE A 76 8.09 -4.51 -2.63
N MET A 77 8.96 -3.60 -3.06
CA MET A 77 8.71 -2.79 -4.26
C MET A 77 9.12 -3.48 -5.58
N ALA A 78 10.16 -4.33 -5.56
CA ALA A 78 10.74 -4.93 -6.76
C ALA A 78 9.73 -5.67 -7.65
N PRO A 79 8.79 -6.47 -7.11
CA PRO A 79 7.77 -7.13 -7.93
C PRO A 79 6.94 -6.16 -8.79
N ASN A 80 6.67 -4.95 -8.29
CA ASN A 80 5.86 -3.95 -8.99
C ASN A 80 6.57 -3.31 -10.18
N PHE A 81 7.90 -3.38 -10.23
CA PHE A 81 8.69 -2.86 -11.35
C PHE A 81 9.02 -3.96 -12.37
N LEU A 82 9.27 -5.18 -11.88
CA LEU A 82 9.70 -6.30 -12.71
C LEU A 82 8.54 -7.03 -13.40
N SER A 83 7.31 -6.94 -12.87
CA SER A 83 6.10 -7.49 -13.50
C SER A 83 5.76 -6.81 -14.84
N THR A 84 6.32 -5.64 -15.12
CA THR A 84 6.12 -4.88 -16.37
C THR A 84 6.95 -5.42 -17.55
N VAL A 85 7.79 -6.44 -17.35
CA VAL A 85 8.75 -6.94 -18.38
C VAL A 85 8.23 -8.18 -19.15
N GLN A 86 6.96 -8.59 -18.98
CA GLN A 86 6.42 -9.80 -19.63
C GLN A 86 5.19 -9.60 -20.54
N ASN A 87 5.10 -8.46 -21.25
CA ASN A 87 4.14 -8.31 -22.36
C ASN A 87 4.86 -8.09 -23.69
#